data_AF-A0A2W4IYL0-F1
#
_entry.id   AF-A0A2W4IYL0-F1
#
_cell.length_a   1.000
_cell.length_b   1.000
_cell.length_c   1.000
_cell.angle_alpha   90.00
_cell.angle_beta   90.00
_cell.angle_gamma   90.00
#
_symmetry.space_group_name_H-M   'P 1'
#
loop_
_entity.id
_entity.type
_entity.pdbx_description
1 polymer ?
#
loop_
_entity_poly.entity_id
_entity_poly.type
_entity_poly.pdbx_seq_one_letter_code
_entity_poly.pdbx_strand_id
1 'polypeptide(L)'
;MIGVNHPVQGNFRVPAPQNEPVREYRPGSPEAESLKAEIKRLSELTQPIPLAIGDKVFETERSMPVVVPHEHRRVIGRLSLADEQHVRDAITAALEARHEWSRLPWWERISVFLRAAELLTGKYRDEVNAATMLNQSKTFHQAEIDGVCELADLLRYNAYYAEEIYTRQPRSVQGENNYLDQRGLEGFVLAVSPFNFTNIAGNLPAMAAMMGNTVVWKPSEKSALSSDVVKRVFEEAGLPPGAINTVHGVASLLTASPWANPTLPDLP
;
A
#
# COMPACT_ATOMS: atom_id res chain seq x y z
N MET A 1 8.15 -19.80 -1.47
CA MET A 1 7.88 -20.98 -2.32
C MET A 1 6.36 -21.21 -2.36
N ILE A 2 5.65 -20.50 -3.23
CA ILE A 2 4.24 -20.78 -3.52
C ILE A 2 4.27 -21.55 -4.83
N GLY A 3 4.07 -22.86 -4.72
CA GLY A 3 4.27 -23.81 -5.81
C GLY A 3 3.28 -23.61 -6.94
N VAL A 4 3.79 -23.75 -8.16
CA VAL A 4 3.04 -23.85 -9.41
C VAL A 4 2.20 -25.13 -9.39
N ASN A 5 1.04 -25.06 -8.74
CA ASN A 5 -0.08 -25.98 -8.84
C ASN A 5 -1.23 -25.30 -8.10
N HIS A 6 -2.15 -24.65 -8.82
CA HIS A 6 -3.46 -24.27 -8.28
C HIS A 6 -4.45 -25.38 -8.63
N PRO A 7 -4.59 -26.45 -7.80
CA PRO A 7 -5.57 -27.50 -8.01
C PRO A 7 -7.01 -27.04 -7.69
N VAL A 8 -7.22 -25.77 -7.36
CA VAL A 8 -8.52 -25.28 -6.93
C VAL A 8 -9.37 -24.94 -8.15
N GLN A 9 -10.39 -25.76 -8.38
CA GLN A 9 -11.43 -25.52 -9.38
C GLN A 9 -12.62 -24.86 -8.69
N GLY A 10 -13.01 -23.67 -9.15
CA GLY A 10 -14.17 -22.97 -8.62
C GLY A 10 -14.39 -21.60 -9.25
N ASN A 11 -15.64 -21.13 -9.21
CA ASN A 11 -15.98 -19.75 -9.54
C ASN A 11 -15.88 -18.92 -8.26
N PHE A 12 -14.69 -18.35 -8.02
CA PHE A 12 -14.45 -17.50 -6.86
C PHE A 12 -15.29 -16.24 -6.93
N ARG A 13 -15.91 -15.90 -5.79
CA ARG A 13 -16.76 -14.72 -5.60
C ARG A 13 -16.27 -13.94 -4.39
N VAL A 14 -16.20 -12.63 -4.54
CA VAL A 14 -15.98 -11.65 -3.47
C VAL A 14 -17.37 -11.23 -2.98
N PRO A 15 -17.68 -11.35 -1.68
CA PRO A 15 -18.92 -10.81 -1.15
C PRO A 15 -19.08 -9.33 -1.48
N ALA A 16 -20.31 -8.88 -1.75
CA ALA A 16 -20.58 -7.48 -1.97
C ALA A 16 -20.10 -6.67 -0.73
N PRO A 17 -19.22 -5.68 -0.91
CA PRO A 17 -18.64 -4.94 0.19
C PRO A 17 -19.67 -4.02 0.83
N GLN A 18 -19.48 -3.75 2.12
CA GLN A 18 -20.19 -2.71 2.85
C GLN A 18 -19.19 -1.68 3.35
N ASN A 19 -19.63 -0.44 3.44
CA ASN A 19 -18.80 0.62 4.01
C ASN A 19 -18.44 0.32 5.46
N GLU A 20 -17.18 0.54 5.79
CA GLU A 20 -16.67 0.41 7.14
C GLU A 20 -17.39 1.40 8.07
N PRO A 21 -17.94 0.94 9.21
CA PRO A 21 -18.55 1.84 10.18
C PRO A 21 -17.53 2.82 10.76
N VAL A 22 -17.87 4.10 10.75
CA VAL A 22 -17.06 5.17 11.37
C VAL A 22 -17.22 5.12 12.89
N ARG A 23 -16.11 5.01 13.63
CA ARG A 23 -16.12 5.13 15.09
C ARG A 23 -16.29 6.59 15.47
N GLU A 24 -17.15 6.83 16.46
CA GLU A 24 -17.51 8.18 16.88
C GLU A 24 -16.56 8.76 17.94
N TYR A 25 -15.77 7.93 18.61
CA TYR A 25 -14.81 8.33 19.64
C TYR A 25 -15.43 9.18 20.75
N ARG A 26 -16.60 8.77 21.26
CA ARG A 26 -17.31 9.47 22.33
C ARG A 26 -16.43 9.57 23.58
N PRO A 27 -16.56 10.64 24.40
CA PRO A 27 -15.81 10.76 25.64
C PRO A 27 -15.97 9.52 26.54
N GLY A 28 -14.84 8.90 26.93
CA GLY A 28 -14.80 7.71 27.78
C GLY A 28 -15.12 6.39 27.07
N SER A 29 -15.34 6.39 25.76
CA SER A 29 -15.52 5.16 24.99
C SER A 29 -14.21 4.35 24.90
N PRO A 30 -14.27 3.01 24.79
CA PRO A 30 -13.08 2.18 24.64
C PRO A 30 -12.19 2.59 23.46
N GLU A 31 -12.78 2.93 22.31
CA GLU A 31 -12.06 3.39 21.13
C GLU A 31 -11.36 4.74 21.35
N ALA A 32 -11.96 5.67 22.12
CA ALA A 32 -11.34 6.94 22.45
C ALA A 32 -10.14 6.76 23.38
N GLU A 33 -10.26 5.89 24.40
CA GLU A 33 -9.16 5.63 25.32
C GLU A 33 -8.01 4.86 24.65
N SER A 34 -8.33 3.89 23.78
CA SER A 34 -7.33 3.15 22.99
C SER A 34 -6.58 4.07 22.03
N LEU A 35 -7.28 4.91 21.26
CA LEU A 35 -6.65 5.87 20.35
C LEU A 35 -5.79 6.89 21.10
N LYS A 36 -6.23 7.40 22.27
CA LYS A 36 -5.40 8.30 23.10
C LYS A 36 -4.11 7.62 23.57
N ALA A 37 -4.20 6.36 24.01
CA ALA A 37 -3.04 5.58 24.43
C ALA A 37 -2.04 5.42 23.27
N GLU A 38 -2.55 5.17 22.07
CA GLU A 38 -1.73 5.01 20.87
C GLU A 38 -1.10 6.32 20.39
N ILE A 39 -1.85 7.43 20.41
CA ILE A 39 -1.31 8.77 20.16
C ILE A 39 -0.16 9.06 21.14
N LYS A 40 -0.36 8.76 22.43
CA LYS A 40 0.69 8.96 23.44
C LYS A 40 1.93 8.14 23.10
N ARG A 41 1.76 6.83 22.85
CA ARG A 41 2.83 5.91 22.48
C ARG A 41 3.64 6.43 21.28
N LEU A 42 2.95 6.79 20.20
CA LEU A 42 3.60 7.29 18.98
C LEU A 42 4.25 8.67 19.16
N SER A 43 3.72 9.51 20.05
CA SER A 43 4.27 10.84 20.31
C SER A 43 5.54 10.84 21.17
N GLU A 44 5.77 9.77 21.93
CA GLU A 44 6.93 9.60 22.83
C GLU A 44 8.09 8.84 22.16
N LEU A 45 7.85 8.26 20.98
CA LEU A 45 8.83 7.47 20.23
C LEU A 45 9.29 8.23 18.99
N THR A 46 10.59 8.14 18.70
CA THR A 46 11.12 8.50 17.38
C THR A 46 11.36 7.21 16.60
N GLN A 47 10.46 6.90 15.66
CA GLN A 47 10.52 5.65 14.91
C GLN A 47 11.41 5.78 13.66
N PRO A 48 12.28 4.80 13.38
CA PRO A 48 12.91 4.73 12.06
C PRO A 48 11.82 4.43 11.02
N ILE A 49 11.87 5.14 9.90
CA ILE A 49 11.03 4.87 8.73
C ILE A 49 11.98 4.53 7.58
N PRO A 50 12.28 3.23 7.39
CA PRO A 50 13.26 2.78 6.41
C PRO A 50 12.67 2.79 5.00
N LEU A 51 13.55 2.70 4.00
CA LEU A 51 13.14 2.26 2.66
C LEU A 51 12.82 0.76 2.73
N ALA A 52 11.87 0.29 1.92
CA ALA A 52 11.56 -1.13 1.80
C ALA A 52 11.66 -1.54 0.33
N ILE A 53 12.66 -2.34 -0.01
CA ILE A 53 13.00 -2.71 -1.38
C ILE A 53 13.18 -4.23 -1.42
N GLY A 54 12.31 -4.92 -2.16
CA GLY A 54 12.26 -6.37 -2.15
C GLY A 54 11.97 -6.90 -0.76
N ASP A 55 12.85 -7.76 -0.26
CA ASP A 55 12.83 -8.37 1.08
C ASP A 55 13.68 -7.61 2.11
N LYS A 56 14.27 -6.47 1.72
CA LYS A 56 15.22 -5.71 2.53
C LYS A 56 14.64 -4.37 3.00
N VAL A 57 15.06 -3.99 4.19
CA VAL A 57 14.82 -2.67 4.78
C VAL A 57 16.12 -1.90 4.88
N PHE A 58 16.09 -0.62 4.53
CA PHE A 58 17.28 0.24 4.52
C PHE A 58 17.06 1.46 5.39
N GLU A 59 17.82 1.53 6.49
CA GLU A 59 18.03 2.77 7.24
C GLU A 59 19.24 3.49 6.66
N THR A 60 19.04 4.70 6.11
CA THR A 60 20.10 5.42 5.42
C THR A 60 20.67 6.55 6.29
N GLU A 61 21.97 6.86 6.11
CA GLU A 61 22.59 7.99 6.80
C GLU A 61 21.89 9.31 6.46
N ARG A 62 21.50 9.46 5.18
CA ARG A 62 20.70 10.59 4.69
C ARG A 62 19.26 10.42 5.15
N SER A 63 18.89 11.13 6.21
CA SER A 63 17.54 11.06 6.78
C SER A 63 16.90 12.43 6.97
N MET A 64 15.57 12.45 7.08
CA MET A 64 14.78 13.65 7.37
C MET A 64 13.91 13.43 8.62
N PRO A 65 13.78 14.43 9.51
CA PRO A 65 12.87 14.30 10.64
C PRO A 65 11.41 14.29 10.16
N VAL A 66 10.63 13.38 10.71
CA VAL A 66 9.17 13.38 10.63
C VAL A 66 8.63 14.07 11.86
N VAL A 67 7.85 15.13 11.65
CA VAL A 67 7.39 16.03 12.72
C VAL A 67 5.87 16.05 12.83
N VAL A 68 5.39 16.50 13.98
CA VAL A 68 3.97 16.80 14.20
C VAL A 68 3.66 18.21 13.66
N PRO A 69 2.79 18.41 12.64
CA PRO A 69 2.62 19.75 12.06
C PRO A 69 2.06 20.79 13.03
N HIS A 70 1.17 20.40 13.95
CA HIS A 70 0.62 21.28 15.00
C HIS A 70 1.60 21.49 16.18
N GLU A 71 2.73 20.79 16.20
CA GLU A 71 3.80 20.93 17.19
C GLU A 71 5.15 20.66 16.52
N HIS A 72 5.51 21.47 15.53
CA HIS A 72 6.60 21.19 14.58
C HIS A 72 8.01 21.01 15.17
N ARG A 73 8.19 21.29 16.48
CA ARG A 73 9.44 20.97 17.21
C ARG A 73 9.49 19.52 17.70
N ARG A 74 8.34 18.84 17.75
CA ARG A 74 8.22 17.44 18.14
C ARG A 74 8.54 16.54 16.95
N VAL A 75 9.61 15.78 17.06
CA VAL A 75 10.04 14.76 16.10
C VAL A 75 9.48 13.41 16.55
N ILE A 76 8.77 12.74 15.66
CA ILE A 76 8.10 11.44 15.89
C ILE A 76 8.66 10.32 14.99
N GLY A 77 9.57 10.66 14.09
CA GLY A 77 10.25 9.67 13.26
C GLY A 77 11.45 10.20 12.51
N ARG A 78 12.21 9.27 11.93
CA ARG A 78 13.36 9.54 11.05
C ARG A 78 13.17 8.80 9.74
N LEU A 79 12.90 9.57 8.69
CA LEU A 79 12.67 9.06 7.34
C LEU A 79 14.00 8.85 6.62
N SER A 80 14.29 7.62 6.22
CA SER A 80 15.46 7.30 5.39
C SER A 80 15.23 7.81 3.98
N LEU A 81 16.19 8.52 3.41
CA LEU A 81 16.10 9.05 2.05
C LEU A 81 16.91 8.16 1.09
N ALA A 82 16.29 7.83 -0.04
CA ALA A 82 16.89 7.10 -1.14
C ALA A 82 17.92 7.95 -1.88
N ASP A 83 18.96 7.29 -2.38
CA ASP A 83 19.82 7.77 -3.45
C ASP A 83 19.47 7.06 -4.77
N GLU A 84 20.22 7.34 -5.84
CA GLU A 84 19.97 6.74 -7.15
C GLU A 84 20.06 5.22 -7.15
N GLN A 85 20.94 4.63 -6.33
CA GLN A 85 21.11 3.19 -6.29
C GLN A 85 19.88 2.52 -5.68
N HIS A 86 19.37 3.06 -4.57
CA HIS A 86 18.13 2.57 -3.98
C HIS A 86 16.95 2.64 -4.97
N VAL A 87 16.87 3.69 -5.80
CA VAL A 87 15.83 3.78 -6.84
C VAL A 87 16.00 2.69 -7.90
N ARG A 88 17.23 2.45 -8.38
CA ARG A 88 17.52 1.36 -9.32
C ARG A 88 17.19 0.01 -8.72
N ASP A 89 17.57 -0.23 -7.47
CA ASP A 89 17.29 -1.48 -6.74
C ASP A 89 15.78 -1.70 -6.57
N ALA A 90 15.02 -0.65 -6.27
CA ALA A 90 13.56 -0.71 -6.17
C ALA A 90 12.89 -1.08 -7.50
N ILE A 91 13.39 -0.53 -8.61
CA ILE A 91 12.90 -0.86 -9.95
C ILE A 91 13.23 -2.33 -10.28
N THR A 92 14.47 -2.75 -10.04
CA THR A 92 14.89 -4.15 -10.26
C THR A 92 14.04 -5.12 -9.43
N ALA A 93 13.87 -4.86 -8.13
CA ALA A 93 13.05 -5.69 -7.25
C ALA A 93 11.58 -5.77 -7.72
N ALA A 94 11.02 -4.65 -8.21
CA ALA A 94 9.67 -4.64 -8.78
C ALA A 94 9.58 -5.50 -10.05
N LEU A 95 10.57 -5.40 -10.95
CA LEU A 95 10.59 -6.17 -12.20
C LEU A 95 10.79 -7.67 -11.94
N GLU A 96 11.64 -8.03 -11.00
CA GLU A 96 11.86 -9.43 -10.58
C GLU A 96 10.60 -10.04 -9.96
N ALA A 97 9.96 -9.34 -9.01
CA ALA A 97 8.74 -9.80 -8.36
C ALA A 97 7.54 -9.93 -9.31
N ARG A 98 7.53 -9.15 -10.41
CA ARG A 98 6.42 -9.13 -11.38
C ARG A 98 6.15 -10.50 -11.96
N HIS A 99 7.19 -11.28 -12.26
CA HIS A 99 7.02 -12.57 -12.94
C HIS A 99 6.15 -13.52 -12.13
N GLU A 100 6.37 -13.64 -10.83
CA GLU A 100 5.55 -14.49 -9.96
C GLU A 100 4.22 -13.82 -9.61
N TRP A 101 4.25 -12.54 -9.23
CA TRP A 101 3.06 -11.82 -8.76
C TRP A 101 1.95 -11.73 -9.82
N SER A 102 2.31 -11.41 -11.07
CA SER A 102 1.35 -11.31 -12.17
C SER A 102 0.73 -12.65 -12.57
N ARG A 103 1.39 -13.77 -12.24
CA ARG A 103 0.93 -15.13 -12.56
C ARG A 103 0.10 -15.78 -11.45
N LEU A 104 0.09 -15.20 -10.25
CA LEU A 104 -0.87 -15.62 -9.23
C LEU A 104 -2.29 -15.47 -9.79
N PRO A 105 -3.22 -16.34 -9.44
CA PRO A 105 -4.62 -16.13 -9.77
C PRO A 105 -5.12 -14.82 -9.19
N TRP A 106 -6.02 -14.14 -9.90
CA TRP A 106 -6.52 -12.84 -9.46
C TRP A 106 -7.15 -12.88 -8.07
N TRP A 107 -7.85 -13.97 -7.72
CA TRP A 107 -8.49 -14.14 -6.42
C TRP A 107 -7.48 -14.22 -5.27
N GLU A 108 -6.29 -14.78 -5.52
CA GLU A 108 -5.24 -14.82 -4.50
C GLU A 108 -4.61 -13.44 -4.31
N ARG A 109 -4.37 -12.71 -5.40
CA ARG A 109 -3.88 -11.32 -5.31
C ARG A 109 -4.84 -10.44 -4.52
N ILE A 110 -6.14 -10.47 -4.81
CA ILE A 110 -7.10 -9.64 -4.07
C ILE A 110 -7.25 -10.08 -2.61
N SER A 111 -7.03 -11.37 -2.29
CA SER A 111 -7.15 -11.88 -0.93
C SER A 111 -6.16 -11.22 0.04
N VAL A 112 -4.97 -10.83 -0.45
CA VAL A 112 -3.99 -10.04 0.31
C VAL A 112 -4.62 -8.72 0.74
N PHE A 113 -5.30 -8.01 -0.16
CA PHE A 113 -5.87 -6.70 0.14
C PHE A 113 -7.16 -6.79 0.95
N LEU A 114 -7.95 -7.85 0.78
CA LEU A 114 -9.08 -8.15 1.68
C LEU A 114 -8.58 -8.39 3.10
N ARG A 115 -7.50 -9.17 3.27
CA ARG A 115 -6.86 -9.36 4.58
C ARG A 115 -6.27 -8.05 5.13
N ALA A 116 -5.69 -7.21 4.27
CA ALA A 116 -5.20 -5.88 4.68
C ALA A 116 -6.35 -5.00 5.21
N ALA A 117 -7.54 -5.04 4.62
CA ALA A 117 -8.71 -4.33 5.13
C ALA A 117 -9.12 -4.81 6.55
N GLU A 118 -9.07 -6.12 6.81
CA GLU A 118 -9.34 -6.66 8.15
C GLU A 118 -8.26 -6.26 9.18
N LEU A 119 -6.99 -6.23 8.75
CA LEU A 119 -5.89 -5.73 9.60
C LEU A 119 -6.06 -4.25 9.93
N LEU A 120 -6.44 -3.42 8.96
CA LEU A 120 -6.70 -1.99 9.16
C LEU A 120 -7.87 -1.73 10.10
N THR A 121 -8.95 -2.49 9.96
CA THR A 121 -10.19 -2.25 10.73
C THR A 121 -10.16 -2.89 12.11
N GLY A 122 -9.26 -3.86 12.32
CA GLY A 122 -8.94 -4.47 13.60
C GLY A 122 -7.61 -3.99 14.19
N LYS A 123 -6.57 -4.81 14.06
CA LYS A 123 -5.26 -4.68 14.75
C LYS A 123 -4.60 -3.32 14.60
N TYR A 124 -4.65 -2.74 13.40
CA TYR A 124 -3.90 -1.52 13.05
C TYR A 124 -4.72 -0.23 13.12
N ARG A 125 -6.01 -0.30 13.45
CA ARG A 125 -6.93 0.84 13.38
C ARG A 125 -6.43 2.07 14.13
N ASP A 126 -6.09 1.87 15.39
CA ASP A 126 -5.64 2.98 16.24
C ASP A 126 -4.24 3.46 15.85
N GLU A 127 -3.35 2.56 15.41
CA GLU A 127 -1.99 2.93 14.98
C GLU A 127 -2.03 3.79 13.70
N VAL A 128 -2.85 3.42 12.72
CA VAL A 128 -3.04 4.22 11.49
C VAL A 128 -3.66 5.57 11.83
N ASN A 129 -4.74 5.59 12.62
CA ASN A 129 -5.38 6.85 13.02
C ASN A 129 -4.44 7.77 13.79
N ALA A 130 -3.71 7.23 14.78
CA ALA A 130 -2.75 8.00 15.55
C ALA A 130 -1.61 8.54 14.67
N ALA A 131 -1.07 7.72 13.76
CA ALA A 131 -0.06 8.14 12.80
C ALA A 131 -0.57 9.26 11.87
N THR A 132 -1.79 9.13 11.35
CA THR A 132 -2.43 10.13 10.50
C THR A 132 -2.71 11.43 11.26
N MET A 133 -3.20 11.35 12.51
CA MET A 133 -3.41 12.53 13.35
C MET A 133 -2.09 13.25 13.65
N LEU A 134 -1.06 12.52 14.06
CA LEU A 134 0.22 13.10 14.46
C LEU A 134 0.99 13.67 13.27
N ASN A 135 1.17 12.92 12.19
CA ASN A 135 2.02 13.34 11.07
C ASN A 135 1.30 14.25 10.07
N GLN A 136 -0.02 14.14 9.92
CA GLN A 136 -0.82 14.95 8.99
C GLN A 136 -1.73 15.97 9.69
N SER A 137 -1.66 16.08 11.02
CA SER A 137 -2.42 17.03 11.84
C SER A 137 -3.95 16.93 11.67
N LYS A 138 -4.45 15.72 11.45
CA LYS A 138 -5.88 15.45 11.36
C LYS A 138 -6.51 15.36 12.75
N THR A 139 -7.79 15.72 12.84
CA THR A 139 -8.62 15.38 14.01
C THR A 139 -8.94 13.88 14.00
N PHE A 140 -9.38 13.32 15.13
CA PHE A 140 -9.75 11.90 15.22
C PHE A 140 -10.77 11.50 14.14
N HIS A 141 -11.79 12.34 13.91
CA HIS A 141 -12.81 12.07 12.89
C HIS A 141 -12.21 12.10 11.49
N GLN A 142 -11.37 13.10 11.19
CA GLN A 142 -10.72 13.22 9.88
C GLN A 142 -9.73 12.09 9.60
N ALA A 143 -9.07 11.55 10.63
CA ALA A 143 -8.22 10.39 10.50
C ALA A 143 -9.05 9.12 10.30
N GLU A 144 -10.10 8.92 11.10
CA GLU A 144 -10.95 7.73 11.05
C GLU A 144 -11.62 7.52 9.69
N ILE A 145 -12.22 8.57 9.14
CA ILE A 145 -12.88 8.48 7.83
C ILE A 145 -11.87 8.28 6.70
N ASP A 146 -10.62 8.72 6.87
CA ASP A 146 -9.56 8.67 5.86
C ASP A 146 -8.72 7.39 6.01
N GLY A 147 -7.84 7.36 7.01
CA GLY A 147 -6.78 6.35 7.13
C GLY A 147 -7.31 4.94 7.35
N VAL A 148 -8.53 4.81 7.89
CA VAL A 148 -9.12 3.50 8.18
C VAL A 148 -10.34 3.24 7.32
N CYS A 149 -11.43 4.01 7.45
CA CYS A 149 -12.69 3.66 6.80
C CYS A 149 -12.56 3.72 5.28
N GLU A 150 -12.15 4.85 4.71
CA GLU A 150 -12.02 4.98 3.26
C GLU A 150 -10.92 4.06 2.69
N LEU A 151 -9.80 3.84 3.40
CA LEU A 151 -8.79 2.90 2.92
C LEU A 151 -9.30 1.44 2.93
N ALA A 152 -9.95 0.99 4.01
CA ALA A 152 -10.53 -0.34 4.07
C ALA A 152 -11.61 -0.55 3.01
N ASP A 153 -12.46 0.46 2.79
CA ASP A 153 -13.45 0.47 1.73
C ASP A 153 -12.79 0.38 0.35
N LEU A 154 -11.79 1.20 0.06
CA LEU A 154 -11.07 1.13 -1.22
C LEU A 154 -10.49 -0.26 -1.45
N LEU A 155 -9.92 -0.92 -0.43
CA LEU A 155 -9.40 -2.28 -0.57
C LEU A 155 -10.51 -3.31 -0.84
N ARG A 156 -11.64 -3.23 -0.13
CA ARG A 156 -12.78 -4.16 -0.29
C ARG A 156 -13.52 -3.95 -1.60
N TYR A 157 -13.83 -2.70 -1.94
CA TYR A 157 -14.50 -2.33 -3.18
C TYR A 157 -13.62 -2.57 -4.41
N ASN A 158 -12.32 -2.27 -4.38
CA ASN A 158 -11.45 -2.61 -5.50
C ASN A 158 -11.32 -4.11 -5.69
N ALA A 159 -11.31 -4.92 -4.62
CA ALA A 159 -11.31 -6.38 -4.74
C ALA A 159 -12.60 -6.89 -5.41
N TYR A 160 -13.75 -6.34 -5.02
CA TYR A 160 -15.05 -6.63 -5.64
C TYR A 160 -15.08 -6.21 -7.12
N TYR A 161 -14.61 -5.01 -7.46
CA TYR A 161 -14.56 -4.54 -8.85
C TYR A 161 -13.54 -5.32 -9.69
N ALA A 162 -12.42 -5.77 -9.10
CA ALA A 162 -11.47 -6.63 -9.78
C ALA A 162 -12.13 -7.94 -10.22
N GLU A 163 -12.94 -8.56 -9.36
CA GLU A 163 -13.75 -9.72 -9.77
C GLU A 163 -14.65 -9.40 -10.95
N GLU A 164 -15.41 -8.29 -10.91
CA GLU A 164 -16.30 -7.90 -12.01
C GLU A 164 -15.53 -7.74 -13.33
N ILE A 165 -14.31 -7.20 -13.28
CA ILE A 165 -13.42 -7.06 -14.43
C ILE A 165 -12.95 -8.43 -14.94
N TYR A 166 -12.44 -9.31 -14.06
CA TYR A 166 -11.90 -10.61 -14.43
C TYR A 166 -12.97 -11.58 -14.94
N THR A 167 -14.20 -11.46 -14.43
CA THR A 167 -15.32 -12.36 -14.79
C THR A 167 -16.10 -11.89 -16.03
N ARG A 168 -15.84 -10.67 -16.53
CA ARG A 168 -16.44 -10.16 -17.77
C ARG A 168 -15.76 -10.75 -19.01
N GLN A 169 -16.42 -11.71 -19.64
CA GLN A 169 -15.94 -12.43 -20.82
C GLN A 169 -16.74 -12.09 -22.09
N PRO A 170 -16.13 -12.16 -23.29
CA PRO A 170 -16.82 -11.91 -24.56
C PRO A 170 -17.79 -13.04 -24.91
N ARG A 171 -18.73 -12.77 -25.82
CA ARG A 171 -19.61 -13.81 -26.36
C ARG A 171 -18.80 -14.80 -27.21
N SER A 172 -19.04 -16.08 -26.99
CA SER A 172 -18.63 -17.15 -27.91
C SER A 172 -19.79 -17.52 -28.83
N VAL A 173 -19.51 -17.84 -30.09
CA VAL A 173 -20.48 -18.33 -31.07
C VAL A 173 -20.22 -19.81 -31.36
N GLN A 174 -21.15 -20.50 -32.02
CA GLN A 174 -20.99 -21.92 -32.32
C GLN A 174 -19.72 -22.18 -33.13
N GLY A 175 -18.84 -23.06 -32.62
CA GLY A 175 -17.56 -23.39 -33.26
C GLY A 175 -16.39 -22.51 -32.84
N GLU A 176 -16.61 -21.48 -32.01
CA GLU A 176 -15.58 -20.59 -31.49
C GLU A 176 -15.63 -20.51 -29.96
N ASN A 177 -14.47 -20.35 -29.32
CA ASN A 177 -14.36 -20.09 -27.88
C ASN A 177 -13.48 -18.86 -27.67
N ASN A 178 -14.10 -17.75 -27.31
CA ASN A 178 -13.43 -16.47 -27.08
C ASN A 178 -13.24 -16.23 -25.58
N TYR A 179 -12.04 -15.79 -25.20
CA TYR A 179 -11.71 -15.43 -23.82
C TYR A 179 -10.97 -14.10 -23.79
N LEU A 180 -11.16 -13.35 -22.72
CA LEU A 180 -10.43 -12.12 -22.40
C LEU A 180 -9.48 -12.40 -21.23
N ASP A 181 -8.19 -12.25 -21.49
CA ASP A 181 -7.14 -12.31 -20.47
C ASP A 181 -6.77 -10.89 -20.00
N GLN A 182 -7.07 -10.59 -18.74
CA GLN A 182 -6.83 -9.30 -18.10
C GLN A 182 -5.44 -9.28 -17.47
N ARG A 183 -4.42 -9.03 -18.30
CA ARG A 183 -3.02 -8.98 -17.88
C ARG A 183 -2.69 -7.67 -17.15
N GLY A 184 -1.85 -7.76 -16.13
CA GLY A 184 -1.16 -6.58 -15.60
C GLY A 184 -0.25 -5.96 -16.66
N LEU A 185 0.08 -4.67 -16.51
CA LEU A 185 0.96 -3.95 -17.41
C LEU A 185 2.37 -4.56 -17.41
N GLU A 186 3.08 -4.43 -18.52
CA GLU A 186 4.51 -4.73 -18.59
C GLU A 186 5.34 -3.60 -17.96
N GLY A 187 6.39 -3.97 -17.25
CA GLY A 187 7.18 -3.04 -16.44
C GLY A 187 6.67 -2.88 -15.01
N PHE A 188 6.88 -1.71 -14.42
CA PHE A 188 6.46 -1.38 -13.06
C PHE A 188 5.61 -0.10 -13.08
N VAL A 189 4.83 0.11 -12.02
CA VAL A 189 4.06 1.34 -11.80
C VAL A 189 4.78 2.22 -10.79
N LEU A 190 4.94 3.51 -11.09
CA LEU A 190 5.37 4.51 -10.11
C LEU A 190 4.15 5.13 -9.44
N ALA A 191 3.93 4.84 -8.16
CA ALA A 191 2.89 5.46 -7.36
C ALA A 191 3.47 6.62 -6.54
N VAL A 192 3.05 7.86 -6.82
CA VAL A 192 3.45 9.05 -6.05
C VAL A 192 2.24 9.58 -5.32
N SER A 193 2.20 9.45 -3.99
CA SER A 193 1.02 9.81 -3.21
C SER A 193 1.16 11.13 -2.45
N PRO A 194 0.07 11.90 -2.33
CA PRO A 194 0.07 13.19 -1.63
C PRO A 194 0.02 12.99 -0.11
N PHE A 195 0.15 14.09 0.64
CA PHE A 195 0.16 14.07 2.11
C PHE A 195 -1.24 14.11 2.75
N ASN A 196 -2.26 14.55 2.00
CA ASN A 196 -3.53 14.98 2.57
C ASN A 196 -4.46 13.81 2.92
N PHE A 197 -4.26 12.63 2.34
CA PHE A 197 -5.09 11.45 2.58
C PHE A 197 -4.23 10.19 2.66
N THR A 198 -4.32 9.51 3.81
CA THR A 198 -3.68 8.22 4.01
C THR A 198 -4.32 7.14 3.14
N ASN A 199 -5.63 7.23 2.88
CA ASN A 199 -6.30 6.31 1.97
C ASN A 199 -5.73 6.41 0.55
N ILE A 200 -5.52 7.62 0.01
CA ILE A 200 -4.93 7.79 -1.31
C ILE A 200 -3.50 7.24 -1.32
N ALA A 201 -2.77 7.45 -0.23
CA ALA A 201 -1.42 6.91 -0.08
C ALA A 201 -1.36 5.38 -0.17
N GLY A 202 -2.26 4.68 0.51
CA GLY A 202 -2.35 3.22 0.44
C GLY A 202 -2.99 2.70 -0.86
N ASN A 203 -4.00 3.39 -1.38
CA ASN A 203 -4.79 2.90 -2.50
C ASN A 203 -4.05 2.97 -3.84
N LEU A 204 -3.30 4.05 -4.10
CA LEU A 204 -2.56 4.19 -5.37
C LEU A 204 -1.63 2.99 -5.67
N PRO A 205 -0.79 2.50 -4.74
CA PRO A 205 -0.01 1.31 -4.99
C PRO A 205 -0.84 0.02 -4.90
N ALA A 206 -1.83 -0.05 -3.99
CA ALA A 206 -2.66 -1.26 -3.82
C ALA A 206 -3.49 -1.59 -5.06
N MET A 207 -4.14 -0.62 -5.70
CA MET A 207 -4.98 -0.85 -6.88
C MET A 207 -4.16 -1.40 -8.06
N ALA A 208 -2.93 -0.90 -8.25
CA ALA A 208 -2.04 -1.41 -9.29
C ALA A 208 -1.58 -2.84 -8.96
N ALA A 209 -1.16 -3.08 -7.71
CA ALA A 209 -0.71 -4.38 -7.27
C ALA A 209 -1.82 -5.44 -7.34
N MET A 210 -3.05 -5.10 -6.97
CA MET A 210 -4.22 -5.97 -7.05
C MET A 210 -4.46 -6.51 -8.47
N MET A 211 -4.25 -5.67 -9.48
CA MET A 211 -4.37 -6.03 -10.90
C MET A 211 -3.13 -6.72 -11.49
N GLY A 212 -2.18 -7.16 -10.65
CA GLY A 212 -1.00 -7.94 -11.06
C GLY A 212 0.20 -7.10 -11.51
N ASN A 213 0.20 -5.79 -11.26
CA ASN A 213 1.37 -4.94 -11.46
C ASN A 213 2.30 -5.01 -10.24
N THR A 214 3.57 -4.62 -10.40
CA THR A 214 4.45 -4.30 -9.27
C THR A 214 4.69 -2.80 -9.22
N VAL A 215 5.01 -2.29 -8.04
CA VAL A 215 4.97 -0.86 -7.76
C VAL A 215 6.23 -0.38 -7.07
N VAL A 216 6.73 0.77 -7.53
CA VAL A 216 7.63 1.63 -6.75
C VAL A 216 6.76 2.75 -6.17
N TRP A 217 6.57 2.74 -4.86
CA TRP A 217 5.73 3.68 -4.14
C TRP A 217 6.59 4.73 -3.45
N LYS A 218 6.38 6.00 -3.83
CA LYS A 218 6.91 7.16 -3.12
C LYS A 218 5.78 7.92 -2.42
N PRO A 219 5.56 7.68 -1.12
CA PRO A 219 4.65 8.50 -0.35
C PRO A 219 5.23 9.89 -0.07
N SER A 220 4.35 10.85 0.19
CA SER A 220 4.76 12.14 0.71
C SER A 220 5.45 11.99 2.05
N GLU A 221 6.51 12.75 2.26
CA GLU A 221 7.24 12.77 3.51
C GLU A 221 6.41 13.34 4.67
N LYS A 222 5.36 14.10 4.35
CA LYS A 222 4.40 14.66 5.31
C LYS A 222 3.31 13.66 5.74
N SER A 223 3.28 12.47 5.15
CA SER A 223 2.42 11.35 5.54
C SER A 223 3.23 10.06 5.69
N ALA A 224 4.55 10.19 5.92
CA ALA A 224 5.48 9.07 5.96
C ALA A 224 5.13 8.08 7.08
N LEU A 225 4.70 8.58 8.25
CA LEU A 225 4.40 7.70 9.38
C LEU A 225 3.18 6.83 9.10
N SER A 226 2.07 7.41 8.61
CA SER A 226 0.88 6.61 8.28
C SER A 226 1.11 5.70 7.07
N SER A 227 1.93 6.14 6.11
CA SER A 227 2.32 5.30 4.96
C SER A 227 3.17 4.10 5.38
N ASP A 228 4.05 4.24 6.37
CA ASP A 228 4.83 3.12 6.91
C ASP A 228 3.94 2.10 7.64
N VAL A 229 2.94 2.55 8.40
CA VAL A 229 1.95 1.66 9.02
C VAL A 229 1.19 0.88 7.95
N VAL A 230 0.72 1.56 6.88
CA VAL A 230 0.02 0.90 5.75
C VAL A 230 0.93 -0.09 5.01
N LYS A 231 2.21 0.23 4.83
CA LYS A 231 3.20 -0.71 4.28
C LYS A 231 3.27 -1.98 5.14
N ARG A 232 3.41 -1.85 6.47
CA ARG A 232 3.43 -3.00 7.39
C ARG A 232 2.16 -3.82 7.36
N VAL A 233 1.00 -3.16 7.21
CA VAL A 233 -0.29 -3.84 7.01
C VAL A 233 -0.25 -4.72 5.76
N PHE A 234 0.25 -4.21 4.63
CA PHE A 234 0.35 -5.00 3.39
C PHE A 234 1.32 -6.18 3.53
N GLU A 235 2.47 -5.96 4.16
CA GLU A 235 3.44 -7.01 4.46
C GLU A 235 2.82 -8.13 5.33
N GLU A 236 2.15 -7.76 6.43
CA GLU A 236 1.49 -8.73 7.32
C GLU A 236 0.29 -9.44 6.65
N ALA A 237 -0.38 -8.76 5.71
CA ALA A 237 -1.44 -9.36 4.91
C ALA A 237 -0.93 -10.44 3.95
N GLY A 238 0.38 -10.49 3.69
CA GLY A 238 1.03 -11.47 2.83
C GLY A 238 1.37 -10.94 1.44
N LEU A 239 1.48 -9.62 1.28
CA LEU A 239 1.99 -9.04 0.03
C LEU A 239 3.44 -9.53 -0.19
N PRO A 240 3.76 -10.13 -1.36
CA PRO A 240 5.10 -10.62 -1.60
C PRO A 240 6.15 -9.49 -1.61
N PRO A 241 7.37 -9.77 -1.13
CA PRO A 241 8.51 -8.86 -1.29
C PRO A 241 8.65 -8.39 -2.74
N GLY A 242 8.87 -7.09 -2.93
CA GLY A 242 9.01 -6.49 -4.26
C GLY A 242 7.71 -6.18 -5.01
N ALA A 243 6.54 -6.65 -4.56
CA ALA A 243 5.28 -6.29 -5.20
C ALA A 243 4.93 -4.80 -5.01
N ILE A 244 5.21 -4.24 -3.83
CA ILE A 244 5.23 -2.80 -3.57
C ILE A 244 6.55 -2.48 -2.84
N ASN A 245 7.36 -1.59 -3.43
CA ASN A 245 8.64 -1.13 -2.89
C ASN A 245 8.49 0.32 -2.44
N THR A 246 8.76 0.63 -1.17
CA THR A 246 8.62 1.98 -0.64
C THR A 246 9.96 2.70 -0.65
N VAL A 247 10.02 3.82 -1.37
CA VAL A 247 11.18 4.69 -1.46
C VAL A 247 10.80 6.12 -1.08
N HIS A 248 11.68 6.81 -0.35
CA HIS A 248 11.49 8.19 0.07
C HIS A 248 12.61 9.08 -0.45
N GLY A 249 12.37 10.39 -0.58
CA GLY A 249 13.38 11.34 -1.05
C GLY A 249 12.93 12.19 -2.23
N VAL A 250 13.87 12.95 -2.80
CA VAL A 250 13.57 14.02 -3.74
C VAL A 250 12.86 13.47 -4.97
N ALA A 251 11.67 14.02 -5.28
CA ALA A 251 10.84 13.52 -6.38
C ALA A 251 11.56 13.54 -7.73
N SER A 252 12.46 14.51 -7.96
CA SER A 252 13.24 14.59 -9.20
C SER A 252 14.14 13.37 -9.42
N LEU A 253 14.64 12.74 -8.36
CA LEU A 253 15.42 11.50 -8.43
C LEU A 253 14.58 10.35 -8.98
N LEU A 254 13.33 10.28 -8.52
CA LEU A 254 12.36 9.23 -8.86
C LEU A 254 11.68 9.46 -10.19
N THR A 255 11.64 10.69 -10.70
CA THR A 255 11.12 10.98 -12.03
C THR A 255 12.23 10.96 -13.07
N ALA A 256 13.43 11.48 -12.80
CA ALA A 256 14.50 11.52 -13.81
C ALA A 256 14.95 10.12 -14.24
N SER A 257 15.02 9.16 -13.31
CA SER A 257 15.53 7.81 -13.62
C SER A 257 14.58 6.97 -14.51
N PRO A 258 13.26 6.87 -14.23
CA PRO A 258 12.34 6.11 -15.09
C PRO A 258 12.13 6.76 -16.47
N TRP A 259 12.10 8.09 -16.57
CA TRP A 259 11.87 8.79 -17.85
C TRP A 259 13.11 8.81 -18.74
N ALA A 260 14.32 8.65 -18.18
CA ALA A 260 15.55 8.54 -18.94
C ALA A 260 15.71 7.16 -19.61
N ASN A 261 14.97 6.14 -19.16
CA ASN A 261 15.02 4.81 -19.77
C ASN A 261 13.62 4.14 -19.73
N PRO A 262 12.73 4.48 -20.69
CA PRO A 262 11.33 4.01 -20.72
C PRO A 262 11.20 2.49 -20.90
N THR A 263 12.31 1.84 -21.26
CA THR A 263 12.51 0.41 -21.23
C THR A 263 13.84 0.22 -20.52
N LEU A 264 13.90 -0.31 -19.31
CA LEU A 264 15.15 -0.89 -18.79
C LEU A 264 15.21 -2.40 -19.14
N PRO A 265 15.47 -2.82 -20.38
CA PRO A 265 16.19 -4.03 -20.68
C PRO A 265 17.66 -3.63 -20.82
N ASP A 266 18.42 -3.91 -19.77
CA ASP A 266 19.83 -4.34 -19.82
C ASP A 266 20.19 -4.73 -18.37
N LEU A 267 19.41 -5.67 -17.82
CA LEU A 267 19.84 -6.49 -16.70
C LEU A 267 20.61 -7.68 -17.30
N PRO A 268 21.75 -8.10 -16.71
CA PRO A 268 22.53 -9.23 -17.22
C PRO A 268 21.73 -10.55 -17.27
#